data_AF-A0A7S0RQU0-F1
#
_entry.id   AF-A0A7S0RQU0-F1
#
_cell.length_a   1.000
_cell.length_b   1.000
_cell.length_c   1.000
_cell.angle_alpha   90.00
_cell.angle_beta   90.00
_cell.angle_gamma   90.00
#
_symmetry.space_group_name_H-M   'P 1'
#
loop_
_entity.id
_entity.type
_entity.pdbx_description
1 polymer ?
#
loop_
_entity_poly.entity_id
_entity_poly.type
_entity_poly.pdbx_seq_one_letter_code
_entity_poly.pdbx_strand_id
1 'polypeptide(L)'
;SQQHMLDVHGDPLPPPGPTSSGGGFSGDSDGDDTRPAMYQLGDMRVDRHDILVHGKGAVVLALLLLFTLSSIVSRVIQVRRSGLRLWSTHVANYVDVVSCCLIIATVGALLARASYATVLCLGAVEILVLFVRLLFFSFISERLGSLMRIVIETIKDTRHFFVLILILFGGFAAAFAVQLGAGGNFSKVLLMLYTTMTGDFATEYMLPVLEDEGDWLVPRLSLVLWLLYGFMVGIVLIALLIAIMNDTFDRIKDAEEVEVLRNKARIIVDLQALLAPWAAAALQAHVLGPFIHTLSRPEPGS
;
A
#
# COMPACT_ATOMS: atom_id res chain seq x y z
N SER A 1 -44.87 53.33 1.54
CA SER A 1 -44.75 53.99 0.23
C SER A 1 -44.03 53.08 -0.73
N GLN A 2 -44.81 52.44 -1.60
CA GLN A 2 -44.34 51.66 -2.74
C GLN A 2 -43.56 52.56 -3.70
N GLN A 3 -42.37 52.13 -4.10
CA GLN A 3 -41.61 52.73 -5.18
C GLN A 3 -41.77 51.87 -6.43
N HIS A 4 -42.11 52.58 -7.49
CA HIS A 4 -42.50 52.13 -8.82
C HIS A 4 -41.43 51.29 -9.52
N MET A 5 -41.85 50.15 -10.06
CA MET A 5 -41.30 49.54 -11.27
C MET A 5 -41.70 50.37 -12.49
N LEU A 6 -40.75 50.62 -13.40
CA LEU A 6 -40.99 50.88 -14.81
C LEU A 6 -39.92 50.12 -15.61
N ASP A 7 -40.39 49.26 -16.50
CA ASP A 7 -39.59 48.47 -17.43
C ASP A 7 -39.48 49.19 -18.79
N VAL A 8 -38.38 48.98 -19.50
CA VAL A 8 -37.91 49.83 -20.63
C VAL A 8 -38.68 49.62 -21.95
N HIS A 9 -39.68 48.74 -22.01
CA HIS A 9 -40.31 48.36 -23.28
C HIS A 9 -41.78 48.67 -23.51
N GLY A 10 -42.45 49.45 -22.65
CA GLY A 10 -43.68 50.15 -23.06
C GLY A 10 -44.87 49.29 -23.51
N ASP A 11 -44.92 48.01 -23.15
CA ASP A 11 -46.07 47.14 -23.39
C ASP A 11 -46.93 46.99 -22.10
N PRO A 12 -48.27 47.02 -22.21
CA PRO A 12 -49.17 46.91 -21.07
C PRO A 12 -49.17 45.50 -20.48
N LEU A 13 -48.92 45.39 -19.16
CA LEU A 13 -49.03 44.15 -18.40
C LEU A 13 -50.47 43.61 -18.41
N PRO A 14 -50.68 42.31 -18.67
CA PRO A 14 -52.00 41.70 -18.59
C PRO A 14 -52.50 41.56 -17.14
N PRO A 15 -53.81 41.63 -16.89
CA PRO A 15 -54.39 41.60 -15.55
C PRO A 15 -54.28 40.20 -14.89
N PRO A 16 -54.21 40.14 -13.54
CA PRO A 16 -54.18 38.87 -12.81
C PRO A 16 -55.55 38.16 -12.90
N GLY A 17 -55.55 37.00 -13.56
CA GLY A 17 -56.70 36.09 -13.64
C GLY A 17 -56.90 35.25 -12.37
N PRO A 18 -58.12 34.69 -12.18
CA PRO A 18 -58.62 34.24 -10.88
C PRO A 18 -58.09 32.87 -10.45
N THR A 19 -57.99 32.74 -9.13
CA THR A 19 -57.87 31.50 -8.36
C THR A 19 -58.87 30.44 -8.83
N SER A 20 -58.38 29.31 -9.34
CA SER A 20 -59.16 28.07 -9.50
C SER A 20 -58.76 27.07 -8.42
N SER A 21 -59.72 26.90 -7.51
CA SER A 21 -59.89 25.75 -6.63
C SER A 21 -60.17 24.48 -7.43
N GLY A 22 -59.62 23.35 -6.99
CA GLY A 22 -60.29 22.05 -7.06
C GLY A 22 -59.99 21.19 -8.30
N GLY A 23 -59.13 20.19 -8.10
CA GLY A 23 -58.97 19.06 -9.01
C GLY A 23 -58.18 17.98 -8.31
N GLY A 24 -58.89 17.09 -7.59
CA GLY A 24 -58.30 15.95 -6.91
C GLY A 24 -57.57 15.06 -7.90
N PHE A 25 -56.28 14.88 -7.68
CA PHE A 25 -55.47 13.90 -8.38
C PHE A 25 -55.24 12.74 -7.40
N SER A 26 -55.91 11.64 -7.71
CA SER A 26 -55.77 10.35 -7.05
C SER A 26 -54.30 9.95 -7.00
N GLY A 27 -53.85 9.58 -5.81
CA GLY A 27 -52.55 8.97 -5.61
C GLY A 27 -52.53 7.59 -6.22
N ASP A 28 -51.78 7.44 -7.31
CA ASP A 28 -51.08 6.20 -7.61
C ASP A 28 -49.64 6.39 -7.16
N SER A 29 -49.36 5.78 -6.01
CA SER A 29 -48.04 5.63 -5.44
C SER A 29 -47.37 4.46 -6.14
N ASP A 30 -46.97 4.66 -7.39
CA ASP A 30 -46.06 3.73 -8.06
C ASP A 30 -44.65 3.98 -7.49
N GLY A 31 -44.22 3.04 -6.66
CA GLY A 31 -42.95 3.06 -5.97
C GLY A 31 -41.79 3.01 -6.96
N ASP A 32 -41.20 4.18 -7.20
CA ASP A 32 -39.87 4.31 -7.77
C ASP A 32 -38.84 3.91 -6.70
N ASP A 33 -38.69 2.60 -6.53
CA ASP A 33 -37.70 1.95 -5.69
C ASP A 33 -36.34 1.94 -6.42
N THR A 34 -35.87 3.10 -6.88
CA THR A 34 -34.48 3.31 -7.33
C THR A 34 -33.57 3.54 -6.13
N ARG A 35 -33.61 2.61 -5.19
CA ARG A 35 -32.58 2.47 -4.17
C ARG A 35 -31.28 2.02 -4.88
N PRO A 36 -30.14 2.70 -4.65
CA PRO A 36 -28.88 2.31 -5.26
C PRO A 36 -28.56 0.86 -4.88
N ALA A 37 -28.35 0.02 -5.89
CA ALA A 37 -28.11 -1.43 -5.81
C ALA A 37 -26.84 -1.86 -5.04
N MET A 38 -26.27 -0.99 -4.21
CA MET A 38 -25.01 -1.22 -3.50
C MET A 38 -25.18 -1.84 -2.09
N TYR A 39 -26.40 -2.18 -1.67
CA TYR A 39 -26.67 -2.80 -0.36
C TYR A 39 -27.53 -4.08 -0.40
N GLN A 40 -27.84 -4.63 -1.58
CA GLN A 40 -28.44 -5.98 -1.68
C GLN A 40 -27.40 -7.12 -1.65
N LEU A 41 -26.17 -6.85 -1.17
CA LEU A 41 -25.19 -7.88 -0.82
C LEU A 41 -25.32 -8.34 0.65
N GLY A 42 -26.40 -7.96 1.33
CA GLY A 42 -26.64 -8.26 2.75
C GLY A 42 -27.43 -9.55 3.02
N ASP A 43 -28.10 -10.12 2.01
CA ASP A 43 -29.00 -11.26 2.21
C ASP A 43 -28.77 -12.42 1.24
N MET A 44 -27.57 -12.50 0.65
CA MET A 44 -27.02 -13.81 0.31
C MET A 44 -26.62 -14.51 1.61
N ARG A 45 -27.63 -14.97 2.34
CA ARG A 45 -27.59 -16.23 3.10
C ARG A 45 -27.26 -17.33 2.09
N VAL A 46 -26.00 -17.34 1.64
CA VAL A 46 -25.36 -18.53 1.09
C VAL A 46 -25.65 -19.61 2.11
N ASP A 47 -26.48 -20.58 1.73
CA ASP A 47 -26.93 -21.68 2.56
C ASP A 47 -25.73 -22.30 3.29
N ARG A 48 -25.55 -21.88 4.55
CA ARG A 48 -24.43 -22.28 5.43
C ARG A 48 -24.39 -23.79 5.65
N HIS A 49 -25.48 -24.49 5.32
CA HIS A 49 -25.57 -25.93 5.41
C HIS A 49 -24.99 -26.66 4.20
N ASP A 50 -24.96 -26.07 3.00
CA ASP A 50 -24.47 -26.80 1.81
C ASP A 50 -22.94 -26.78 1.69
N ILE A 51 -22.28 -25.71 2.13
CA ILE A 51 -20.80 -25.63 2.09
C ILE A 51 -20.16 -26.47 3.20
N LEU A 52 -20.86 -26.67 4.32
CA LEU A 52 -20.36 -27.48 5.44
C LEU A 52 -20.69 -28.98 5.29
N VAL A 53 -21.76 -29.34 4.55
CA VAL A 53 -22.16 -30.74 4.32
C VAL A 53 -21.52 -31.35 3.06
N HIS A 54 -21.12 -30.54 2.08
CA HIS A 54 -20.30 -31.05 0.98
C HIS A 54 -18.86 -31.24 1.45
N GLY A 55 -18.42 -32.50 1.56
CA GLY A 55 -17.06 -32.92 1.95
C GLY A 55 -15.90 -32.21 1.22
N LYS A 56 -16.16 -31.45 0.16
CA LYS A 56 -15.21 -30.54 -0.48
C LYS A 56 -14.66 -29.48 0.48
N GLY A 57 -15.49 -28.89 1.35
CA GLY A 57 -15.04 -27.88 2.32
C GLY A 57 -14.07 -28.46 3.36
N ALA A 58 -14.36 -29.67 3.85
CA ALA A 58 -13.48 -30.40 4.76
C ALA A 58 -12.14 -30.79 4.10
N VAL A 59 -12.16 -31.17 2.83
CA VAL A 59 -10.93 -31.47 2.06
C VAL A 59 -10.07 -30.21 1.90
N VAL A 60 -10.66 -29.07 1.52
CA VAL A 60 -9.91 -27.80 1.41
C VAL A 60 -9.30 -27.40 2.74
N LEU A 61 -10.06 -27.53 3.85
CA LEU A 61 -9.55 -27.26 5.18
C LEU A 61 -8.40 -28.19 5.57
N ALA A 62 -8.53 -29.48 5.31
CA ALA A 62 -7.51 -30.47 5.61
C ALA A 62 -6.22 -30.19 4.81
N LEU A 63 -6.34 -29.82 3.53
CA LEU A 63 -5.21 -29.43 2.69
C LEU A 63 -4.52 -28.16 3.19
N LEU A 64 -5.29 -27.13 3.59
CA LEU A 64 -4.74 -25.91 4.19
C LEU A 64 -4.01 -26.20 5.50
N LEU A 65 -4.57 -27.06 6.35
CA LEU A 65 -3.93 -27.52 7.57
C LEU A 65 -2.64 -28.29 7.30
N LEU A 66 -2.61 -29.15 6.28
CA LEU A 66 -1.41 -29.91 5.93
C LEU A 66 -0.31 -29.00 5.37
N PHE A 67 -0.69 -28.04 4.52
CA PHE A 67 0.23 -27.05 3.97
C PHE A 67 0.83 -26.13 5.06
N THR A 68 0.02 -25.72 6.02
CA THR A 68 0.49 -24.91 7.17
C THR A 68 1.41 -25.70 8.07
N LEU A 69 1.08 -26.96 8.38
CA LEU A 69 1.95 -27.83 9.17
C LEU A 69 3.32 -28.01 8.48
N SER A 70 3.32 -28.30 7.19
CA SER A 70 4.54 -28.44 6.39
C SER A 70 5.40 -27.17 6.40
N SER A 71 4.75 -26.00 6.30
CA SER A 71 5.40 -24.69 6.37
C SER A 71 6.05 -24.43 7.74
N ILE A 72 5.35 -24.79 8.83
CA ILE A 72 5.87 -24.66 10.20
C ILE A 72 7.09 -25.56 10.40
N VAL A 73 6.99 -26.83 10.02
CA VAL A 73 8.07 -27.81 10.19
C VAL A 73 9.33 -27.36 9.46
N SER A 74 9.18 -26.91 8.20
CA SER A 74 10.30 -26.41 7.39
C SER A 74 11.02 -25.25 8.09
N ARG A 75 10.28 -24.36 8.75
CA ARG A 75 10.83 -23.21 9.48
C ARG A 75 11.50 -23.58 10.79
N VAL A 76 10.92 -24.51 11.56
CA VAL A 76 11.54 -25.00 12.79
C VAL A 76 12.89 -25.66 12.47
N ILE A 77 12.97 -26.41 11.37
CA ILE A 77 14.23 -27.00 10.88
C ILE A 77 15.22 -25.90 10.49
N GLN A 78 14.78 -24.87 9.77
CA GLN A 78 15.63 -23.75 9.35
C GLN A 78 16.20 -22.96 10.54
N VAL A 79 15.37 -22.65 11.54
CA VAL A 79 15.80 -21.96 12.77
C VAL A 79 16.83 -22.80 13.53
N ARG A 80 16.62 -24.12 13.62
CA ARG A 80 17.58 -25.03 14.28
C ARG A 80 18.92 -25.11 13.56
N ARG A 81 18.95 -25.04 12.23
CA ARG A 81 20.20 -25.15 11.46
C ARG A 81 20.99 -23.85 11.40
N SER A 82 20.32 -22.69 11.26
CA SER A 82 20.98 -21.40 11.03
C SER A 82 21.31 -20.61 12.31
N GLY A 83 20.74 -21.01 13.45
CA GLY A 83 20.94 -20.35 14.74
C GLY A 83 20.08 -19.08 14.92
N LEU A 84 19.62 -18.84 16.15
CA LEU A 84 18.66 -17.78 16.50
C LEU A 84 19.18 -16.36 16.21
N ARG A 85 20.49 -16.13 16.32
CA ARG A 85 21.09 -14.81 16.15
C ARG A 85 21.18 -14.39 14.68
N LEU A 86 21.46 -15.32 13.78
CA LEU A 86 21.46 -15.07 12.34
C LEU A 86 20.02 -14.99 11.79
N TRP A 87 19.08 -15.64 12.49
CA TRP A 87 17.67 -15.64 12.15
C TRP A 87 17.00 -14.28 12.38
N SER A 88 17.24 -13.60 13.50
CA SER A 88 16.52 -12.34 13.80
C SER A 88 16.94 -11.14 12.93
N THR A 89 18.07 -11.23 12.21
CA THR A 89 18.58 -10.17 11.35
C THR A 89 17.91 -10.12 9.97
N HIS A 90 17.22 -11.17 9.54
CA HIS A 90 16.58 -11.21 8.22
C HIS A 90 15.11 -10.79 8.28
N VAL A 91 14.77 -9.65 7.67
CA VAL A 91 13.39 -9.11 7.60
C VAL A 91 12.38 -10.12 7.03
N ALA A 92 12.81 -10.94 6.07
CA ALA A 92 11.98 -11.98 5.46
C ALA A 92 11.43 -12.99 6.49
N ASN A 93 12.17 -13.28 7.56
CA ASN A 93 11.73 -14.21 8.59
C ASN A 93 10.53 -13.66 9.38
N TYR A 94 10.44 -12.34 9.57
CA TYR A 94 9.29 -11.72 10.23
C TYR A 94 8.02 -11.82 9.38
N VAL A 95 8.12 -11.52 8.08
CA VAL A 95 6.99 -11.65 7.14
C VAL A 95 6.49 -13.08 7.09
N ASP A 96 7.42 -14.02 7.08
CA ASP A 96 7.11 -15.44 7.17
C ASP A 96 6.32 -15.74 8.45
N VAL A 97 6.82 -15.38 9.63
CA VAL A 97 6.15 -15.62 10.93
C VAL A 97 4.75 -15.01 10.95
N VAL A 98 4.60 -13.77 10.46
CA VAL A 98 3.30 -13.08 10.38
C VAL A 98 2.30 -13.86 9.53
N SER A 99 2.68 -14.33 8.35
CA SER A 99 1.81 -15.19 7.52
C SER A 99 1.42 -16.49 8.25
N CYS A 100 2.36 -17.14 8.93
CA CYS A 100 2.02 -18.35 9.69
C CYS A 100 1.03 -18.07 10.83
N CYS A 101 1.20 -16.96 11.56
CA CYS A 101 0.27 -16.54 12.59
C CYS A 101 -1.12 -16.23 12.01
N LEU A 102 -1.18 -15.56 10.86
CA LEU A 102 -2.44 -15.24 10.18
C LEU A 102 -3.16 -16.49 9.66
N ILE A 103 -2.45 -17.49 9.14
CA ILE A 103 -3.11 -18.72 8.72
C ILE A 103 -3.62 -19.51 9.93
N ILE A 104 -2.85 -19.60 11.02
CA ILE A 104 -3.33 -20.21 12.28
C ILE A 104 -4.57 -19.46 12.80
N ALA A 105 -4.56 -18.12 12.76
CA ALA A 105 -5.70 -17.30 13.16
C ALA A 105 -6.92 -17.54 12.26
N THR A 106 -6.72 -17.70 10.95
CA THR A 106 -7.79 -17.96 9.98
C THR A 106 -8.40 -19.34 10.21
N VAL A 107 -7.59 -20.38 10.42
CA VAL A 107 -8.07 -21.73 10.76
C VAL A 107 -8.76 -21.73 12.12
N GLY A 108 -8.19 -21.06 13.12
CA GLY A 108 -8.79 -20.93 14.45
C GLY A 108 -10.15 -20.23 14.39
N ALA A 109 -10.27 -19.16 13.60
CA ALA A 109 -11.53 -18.46 13.36
C ALA A 109 -12.56 -19.38 12.69
N LEU A 110 -12.14 -20.23 11.75
CA LEU A 110 -13.04 -21.18 11.09
C LEU A 110 -13.51 -22.29 12.04
N LEU A 111 -12.60 -22.82 12.88
CA LEU A 111 -12.92 -23.83 13.88
C LEU A 111 -13.84 -23.27 14.98
N ALA A 112 -13.62 -22.02 15.40
CA ALA A 112 -14.47 -21.30 16.34
C ALA A 112 -15.82 -20.87 15.74
N ARG A 113 -16.06 -21.14 14.44
CA ARG A 113 -17.26 -20.72 13.69
C ARG A 113 -17.49 -19.21 13.77
N ALA A 114 -16.41 -18.44 13.68
CA ALA A 114 -16.45 -16.98 13.68
C ALA A 114 -17.26 -16.42 12.50
N SER A 115 -17.62 -15.14 12.58
CA SER A 115 -18.34 -14.45 11.51
C SER A 115 -17.58 -14.53 10.18
N TYR A 116 -18.32 -14.73 9.08
CA TYR A 116 -17.77 -14.75 7.72
C TYR A 116 -16.95 -13.49 7.40
N ALA A 117 -17.40 -12.33 7.89
CA ALA A 117 -16.69 -11.07 7.73
C ALA A 117 -15.28 -11.12 8.31
N THR A 118 -15.10 -11.71 9.50
CA THR A 118 -13.79 -11.82 10.14
C THR A 118 -12.84 -12.71 9.35
N VAL A 119 -13.34 -13.85 8.84
CA VAL A 119 -12.54 -14.77 8.00
C VAL A 119 -12.14 -14.09 6.69
N LEU A 120 -13.05 -13.32 6.09
CA LEU A 120 -12.78 -12.58 4.86
C LEU A 120 -11.75 -11.47 5.08
N CYS A 121 -11.83 -10.72 6.18
CA CYS A 121 -10.83 -9.72 6.55
C CYS A 121 -9.44 -10.37 6.78
N LEU A 122 -9.38 -11.46 7.55
CA LEU A 122 -8.13 -12.19 7.77
C LEU A 122 -7.54 -12.74 6.46
N GLY A 123 -8.39 -13.31 5.60
CA GLY A 123 -7.99 -13.80 4.29
C GLY A 123 -7.45 -12.70 3.37
N ALA A 124 -8.07 -11.51 3.36
CA ALA A 124 -7.59 -10.38 2.58
C ALA A 124 -6.20 -9.91 3.04
N VAL A 125 -5.98 -9.81 4.35
CA VAL A 125 -4.68 -9.47 4.92
C VAL A 125 -3.64 -10.55 4.60
N GLU A 126 -4.01 -11.83 4.68
CA GLU A 126 -3.11 -12.94 4.35
C GLU A 126 -2.68 -12.89 2.88
N ILE A 127 -3.60 -12.65 1.94
CA ILE A 127 -3.25 -12.49 0.52
C ILE A 127 -2.23 -11.37 0.34
N LEU A 128 -2.41 -10.23 1.01
CA LEU A 128 -1.45 -9.12 0.94
C LEU A 128 -0.07 -9.53 1.47
N VAL A 129 -0.01 -10.23 2.61
CA VAL A 129 1.24 -10.73 3.18
C VAL A 129 1.90 -11.77 2.26
N LEU A 130 1.13 -12.61 1.58
CA LEU A 130 1.64 -13.56 0.58
C LEU A 130 2.27 -12.83 -0.62
N PHE A 131 1.67 -11.73 -1.10
CA PHE A 131 2.30 -10.90 -2.12
C PHE A 131 3.62 -10.29 -1.65
N VAL A 132 3.68 -9.79 -0.40
CA VAL A 132 4.94 -9.31 0.18
C VAL A 132 5.96 -10.45 0.24
N ARG A 133 5.55 -11.67 0.60
CA ARG A 133 6.42 -12.85 0.58
C ARG A 133 6.91 -13.21 -0.83
N LEU A 134 6.07 -13.05 -1.86
CA LEU A 134 6.47 -13.22 -3.25
C LEU A 134 7.50 -12.16 -3.68
N LEU A 135 7.35 -10.91 -3.22
CA LEU A 135 8.40 -9.90 -3.39
C LEU A 135 9.71 -10.35 -2.71
N PHE A 136 9.62 -11.00 -1.54
CA PHE A 136 10.80 -11.54 -0.90
C PHE A 136 11.44 -12.70 -1.68
N PHE A 137 10.65 -13.57 -2.30
CA PHE A 137 11.18 -14.62 -3.17
C PHE A 137 11.87 -14.05 -4.41
N SER A 138 11.38 -12.91 -4.91
CA SER A 138 11.98 -12.17 -6.01
C SER A 138 13.43 -11.75 -5.72
N PHE A 139 13.83 -11.53 -4.45
CA PHE A 139 15.22 -11.23 -4.08
C PHE A 139 16.23 -12.29 -4.52
N ILE A 140 15.80 -13.55 -4.68
CA ILE A 140 16.69 -14.65 -5.05
C ILE A 140 17.16 -14.51 -6.51
N SER A 141 16.39 -13.83 -7.36
CA SER A 141 16.77 -13.58 -8.74
C SER A 141 17.86 -12.52 -8.81
N GLU A 142 18.94 -12.76 -9.55
CA GLU A 142 20.11 -11.87 -9.63
C GLU A 142 19.74 -10.44 -10.06
N ARG A 143 18.81 -10.29 -11.01
CA ARG A 143 18.37 -8.97 -11.51
C ARG A 143 17.45 -8.25 -10.53
N LEU A 144 16.54 -8.99 -9.89
CA LEU A 144 15.53 -8.40 -9.00
C LEU A 144 16.07 -8.17 -7.58
N GLY A 145 17.01 -9.00 -7.14
CA GLY A 145 17.71 -8.85 -5.87
C GLY A 145 18.49 -7.55 -5.78
N SER A 146 19.09 -7.10 -6.89
CA SER A 146 19.77 -5.81 -6.92
C SER A 146 18.81 -4.63 -6.82
N LEU A 147 17.75 -4.62 -7.64
CA LEU A 147 16.70 -3.58 -7.57
C LEU A 147 16.12 -3.47 -6.16
N MET A 148 15.83 -4.60 -5.54
CA MET A 148 15.22 -4.59 -4.22
C MET A 148 16.22 -4.22 -3.11
N ARG A 149 17.52 -4.47 -3.28
CA ARG A 149 18.56 -3.92 -2.40
C ARG A 149 18.57 -2.39 -2.46
N ILE A 150 18.46 -1.82 -3.67
CA ILE A 150 18.32 -0.37 -3.85
C ILE A 150 17.09 0.14 -3.11
N VAL A 151 15.93 -0.50 -3.32
CA VAL A 151 14.67 -0.10 -2.67
C VAL A 151 14.76 -0.15 -1.14
N ILE A 152 15.33 -1.20 -0.54
CA ILE A 152 15.46 -1.32 0.91
C ILE A 152 16.34 -0.19 1.47
N GLU A 153 17.48 0.09 0.85
CA GLU A 153 18.39 1.12 1.34
C GLU A 153 17.77 2.52 1.17
N THR A 154 17.03 2.77 0.09
CA THR A 154 16.23 4.00 -0.07
C THR A 154 15.14 4.14 1.00
N ILE A 155 14.43 3.06 1.36
CA ILE A 155 13.43 3.08 2.45
C ILE A 155 14.11 3.41 3.79
N LYS A 156 15.30 2.88 4.03
CA LYS A 156 16.05 3.11 5.26
C LYS A 156 16.53 4.56 5.36
N ASP A 157 17.00 5.15 4.27
CA ASP A 157 17.44 6.54 4.21
C ASP A 157 16.27 7.54 4.34
N THR A 158 15.11 7.20 3.77
CA THR A 158 13.89 8.02 3.87
C THR A 158 13.20 7.95 5.24
N ARG A 159 13.65 7.11 6.18
CA ARG A 159 13.05 7.00 7.52
C ARG A 159 12.98 8.34 8.26
N HIS A 160 14.04 9.14 8.21
CA HIS A 160 14.07 10.44 8.88
C HIS A 160 13.08 11.43 8.23
N PHE A 161 12.89 11.32 6.93
CA PHE A 161 11.91 12.10 6.19
C PHE A 161 10.46 11.72 6.57
N PHE A 162 10.16 10.43 6.78
CA PHE A 162 8.85 10.01 7.29
C PHE A 162 8.52 10.59 8.68
N VAL A 163 9.52 10.76 9.55
CA VAL A 163 9.32 11.41 10.86
C VAL A 163 8.90 12.87 10.68
N LEU A 164 9.50 13.60 9.71
CA LEU A 164 9.11 14.97 9.40
C LEU A 164 7.67 15.04 8.86
N ILE A 165 7.29 14.12 7.95
CA ILE A 165 5.91 14.01 7.48
C ILE A 165 4.95 13.77 8.65
N LEU A 166 5.25 12.83 9.55
CA LEU A 166 4.37 12.53 10.67
C LEU A 166 4.20 13.71 11.63
N ILE A 167 5.26 14.47 11.90
CA ILE A 167 5.20 15.66 12.74
C ILE A 167 4.33 16.74 12.08
N LEU A 168 4.53 17.01 10.78
CA LEU A 168 3.72 17.98 10.04
C LEU A 168 2.26 17.52 9.95
N PHE A 169 2.01 16.28 9.53
CA PHE A 169 0.69 15.68 9.44
C PHE A 169 -0.05 15.75 10.78
N GLY A 170 0.60 15.35 11.88
CA GLY A 170 0.03 15.42 13.22
C GLY A 170 -0.25 16.85 13.69
N GLY A 171 0.67 17.79 13.41
CA GLY A 171 0.51 19.20 13.78
C GLY A 171 -0.66 19.86 13.06
N PHE A 172 -0.80 19.64 11.75
CA PHE A 172 -1.92 20.16 10.97
C PHE A 172 -3.23 19.43 11.31
N ALA A 173 -3.20 18.10 11.52
CA ALA A 173 -4.38 17.36 11.96
C ALA A 173 -4.93 17.88 13.29
N ALA A 174 -4.05 18.20 14.24
CA ALA A 174 -4.43 18.81 15.52
C ALA A 174 -5.01 20.21 15.33
N ALA A 175 -4.41 21.05 14.46
CA ALA A 175 -4.93 22.39 14.17
C ALA A 175 -6.35 22.35 13.58
N PHE A 176 -6.59 21.47 12.60
CA PHE A 176 -7.93 21.28 12.02
C PHE A 176 -8.91 20.64 13.01
N ALA A 177 -8.46 19.74 13.88
CA ALA A 177 -9.31 19.16 14.92
C ALA A 177 -9.81 20.23 15.92
N VAL A 178 -8.96 21.18 16.30
CA VAL A 178 -9.36 22.32 17.14
C VAL A 178 -10.37 23.21 16.40
N GLN A 179 -10.18 23.41 15.10
CA GLN A 179 -11.07 24.23 14.27
C GLN A 179 -12.45 23.60 14.07
N LEU A 180 -12.56 22.26 14.06
CA LEU A 180 -13.81 21.53 13.88
C LEU A 180 -14.69 21.49 15.15
N GLY A 181 -14.11 21.78 16.32
CA GLY A 181 -14.82 21.77 17.60
C GLY A 181 -15.32 20.38 18.05
N ALA A 182 -16.15 20.35 19.10
CA ALA A 182 -16.57 19.12 19.78
C ALA A 182 -17.51 18.19 18.98
N GLY A 183 -18.10 18.66 17.89
CA GLY A 183 -18.99 17.87 17.01
C GLY A 183 -18.30 17.26 15.79
N GLY A 184 -17.00 17.50 15.62
CA GLY A 184 -16.26 17.15 14.42
C GLY A 184 -15.89 15.67 14.28
N ASN A 185 -16.09 15.11 13.09
CA ASN A 185 -15.60 13.76 12.76
C ASN A 185 -14.09 13.80 12.46
N PHE A 186 -13.26 13.54 13.46
CA PHE A 186 -11.79 13.52 13.32
C PHE A 186 -11.29 12.61 12.18
N SER A 187 -11.95 11.47 11.96
CA SER A 187 -11.62 10.56 10.85
C SER A 187 -11.76 11.21 9.46
N LYS A 188 -12.74 12.12 9.27
CA LYS A 188 -12.90 12.85 8.01
C LYS A 188 -11.76 13.84 7.79
N VAL A 189 -11.33 14.52 8.85
CA VAL A 189 -10.16 15.43 8.83
C VAL A 189 -8.90 14.67 8.45
N LEU A 190 -8.63 13.54 9.10
CA LEU A 190 -7.46 12.71 8.78
C LEU A 190 -7.48 12.25 7.31
N LEU A 191 -8.63 11.80 6.82
CA LEU A 191 -8.77 11.35 5.44
C LEU A 191 -8.56 12.51 4.46
N MET A 192 -9.09 13.69 4.75
CA MET A 192 -8.89 14.91 3.97
C MET A 192 -7.42 15.36 3.93
N LEU A 193 -6.70 15.32 5.06
CA LEU A 193 -5.28 15.65 5.08
C LEU A 193 -4.45 14.62 4.30
N TYR A 194 -4.85 13.34 4.36
CA TYR A 194 -4.19 12.26 3.64
C TYR A 194 -4.40 12.36 2.10
N THR A 195 -5.62 12.64 1.65
CA THR A 195 -5.90 12.85 0.23
C THR A 195 -5.16 14.09 -0.30
N THR A 196 -5.16 15.18 0.48
CA THR A 196 -4.40 16.40 0.16
C THR A 196 -2.89 16.12 0.08
N MET A 197 -2.33 15.31 0.98
CA MET A 197 -0.92 14.89 0.92
C MET A 197 -0.59 14.12 -0.35
N THR A 198 -1.54 13.34 -0.87
CA THR A 198 -1.38 12.57 -2.11
C THR A 198 -1.47 13.45 -3.36
N GLY A 199 -1.76 14.75 -3.20
CA GLY A 199 -1.91 15.72 -4.28
C GLY A 199 -3.34 15.86 -4.80
N ASP A 200 -4.30 15.16 -4.18
CA ASP A 200 -5.71 15.33 -4.50
C ASP A 200 -6.31 16.44 -3.62
N PHE A 201 -6.55 17.60 -4.22
CA PHE A 201 -7.19 18.72 -3.56
C PHE A 201 -8.67 18.41 -3.40
N ALA A 202 -9.01 17.80 -2.26
CA ALA A 202 -10.35 17.32 -1.95
C ALA A 202 -11.35 18.48 -1.71
N THR A 203 -11.68 19.19 -2.79
CA THR A 203 -12.55 20.39 -2.81
C THR A 203 -13.94 20.11 -2.26
N GLU A 204 -14.43 18.88 -2.42
CA GLU A 204 -15.71 18.40 -1.87
C GLU A 204 -15.82 18.57 -0.34
N TYR A 205 -14.70 18.44 0.38
CA TYR A 205 -14.70 18.60 1.85
C TYR A 205 -14.57 20.06 2.29
N MET A 206 -14.07 20.94 1.42
CA MET A 206 -13.85 22.36 1.72
C MET A 206 -15.02 23.25 1.31
N LEU A 207 -15.72 22.94 0.20
CA LEU A 207 -16.90 23.69 -0.25
C LEU A 207 -17.91 23.99 0.87
N PRO A 208 -18.39 23.00 1.65
CA PRO A 208 -19.38 23.26 2.70
C PRO A 208 -18.83 24.08 3.87
N VAL A 209 -17.50 24.11 4.07
CA VAL A 209 -16.85 24.96 5.08
C VAL A 209 -16.77 26.41 4.60
N LEU A 210 -16.64 26.64 3.29
CA LEU A 210 -16.62 27.98 2.69
C LEU A 210 -18.01 28.61 2.58
N GLU A 211 -19.06 27.79 2.44
CA GLU A 211 -20.45 28.24 2.29
C GLU A 211 -21.14 28.56 3.63
N ASP A 212 -20.50 28.25 4.76
CA ASP A 212 -21.09 28.49 6.09
C ASP A 212 -21.07 30.00 6.43
N GLU A 213 -22.26 30.62 6.45
CA GLU A 213 -22.44 32.08 6.59
C GLU A 213 -22.20 32.61 8.02
N GLY A 214 -21.95 31.73 9.00
CA GLY A 214 -21.96 32.06 10.43
C GLY A 214 -20.77 32.89 10.94
N ASP A 215 -19.57 32.70 10.38
CA ASP A 215 -18.35 33.38 10.83
C ASP A 215 -17.33 33.54 9.70
N TRP A 216 -16.89 34.76 9.40
CA TRP A 216 -16.03 35.03 8.24
C TRP A 216 -14.54 34.68 8.45
N LEU A 217 -14.09 34.59 9.70
CA LEU A 217 -12.67 34.43 10.04
C LEU A 217 -12.24 32.95 10.00
N VAL A 218 -13.07 32.06 10.52
CA VAL A 218 -12.83 30.61 10.59
C VAL A 218 -12.60 29.99 9.20
N PRO A 219 -13.48 30.17 8.19
CA PRO A 219 -13.31 29.54 6.88
C PRO A 219 -12.09 30.06 6.13
N ARG A 220 -11.76 31.35 6.26
CA ARG A 220 -10.56 31.93 5.63
C ARG A 220 -9.28 31.38 6.25
N LEU A 221 -9.24 31.24 7.57
CA LEU A 221 -8.09 30.67 8.26
C LEU A 221 -7.91 29.18 7.92
N SER A 222 -9.00 28.42 7.82
CA SER A 222 -8.99 27.03 7.32
C SER A 222 -8.37 26.93 5.93
N LEU A 223 -8.80 27.81 5.01
CA LEU A 223 -8.30 27.83 3.63
C LEU A 223 -6.80 28.16 3.60
N VAL A 224 -6.35 29.15 4.35
CA VAL A 224 -4.92 29.52 4.41
C VAL A 224 -4.08 28.38 4.99
N LEU A 225 -4.53 27.75 6.08
CA LEU A 225 -3.84 26.59 6.66
C LEU A 225 -3.78 25.41 5.68
N TRP A 226 -4.86 25.17 4.93
CA TRP A 226 -4.92 24.09 3.96
C TRP A 226 -4.01 24.33 2.76
N LEU A 227 -3.99 25.55 2.21
CA LEU A 227 -3.05 25.92 1.14
C LEU A 227 -1.60 25.84 1.61
N LEU A 228 -1.31 26.30 2.84
CA LEU A 228 0.02 26.21 3.42
C LEU A 228 0.45 24.75 3.63
N TYR A 229 -0.45 23.89 4.11
CA TYR A 229 -0.21 22.46 4.25
C TYR A 229 0.05 21.80 2.89
N GLY A 230 -0.80 22.06 1.89
CA GLY A 230 -0.64 21.54 0.53
C GLY A 230 0.68 21.99 -0.11
N PHE A 231 1.08 23.25 0.09
CA PHE A 231 2.37 23.76 -0.38
C PHE A 231 3.56 23.08 0.33
N MET A 232 3.55 23.03 1.66
CA MET A 232 4.60 22.39 2.45
C MET A 232 4.75 20.90 2.13
N VAL A 233 3.64 20.16 2.11
CA VAL A 233 3.67 18.71 1.90
C VAL A 233 3.78 18.34 0.43
N GLY A 234 2.98 18.94 -0.44
CA GLY A 234 2.94 18.58 -1.86
C GLY A 234 4.13 19.12 -2.66
N ILE A 235 4.65 20.31 -2.34
CA ILE A 235 5.74 20.91 -3.12
C ILE A 235 7.07 20.71 -2.40
N VAL A 236 7.18 21.21 -1.15
CA VAL A 236 8.48 21.23 -0.45
C VAL A 236 8.93 19.83 -0.05
N LEU A 237 8.08 19.04 0.63
CA LEU A 237 8.44 17.70 1.09
C LEU A 237 8.66 16.73 -0.08
N ILE A 238 7.81 16.75 -1.12
CA ILE A 238 8.03 15.88 -2.29
C ILE A 238 9.33 16.23 -3.01
N ALA A 239 9.65 17.52 -3.19
CA ALA A 239 10.92 17.94 -3.80
C ALA A 239 12.13 17.46 -2.98
N LEU A 240 12.06 17.58 -1.65
CA LEU A 240 13.09 17.07 -0.75
C LEU A 240 13.22 15.54 -0.80
N LEU A 241 12.10 14.82 -0.89
CA LEU A 241 12.10 13.35 -1.01
C LEU A 241 12.79 12.91 -2.30
N ILE A 242 12.47 13.55 -3.41
CA ILE A 242 13.09 13.25 -4.71
C ILE A 242 14.60 13.52 -4.65
N ALA A 243 15.04 14.62 -4.03
CA ALA A 243 16.46 14.93 -3.87
C ALA A 243 17.19 13.84 -3.05
N ILE A 244 16.65 13.47 -1.89
CA ILE A 244 17.24 12.42 -1.04
C ILE A 244 17.24 11.07 -1.76
N MET A 245 16.17 10.75 -2.48
CA MET A 245 16.07 9.51 -3.25
C MET A 245 17.09 9.47 -4.39
N ASN A 246 17.32 10.59 -5.09
CA ASN A 246 18.33 10.67 -6.15
C ASN A 246 19.74 10.44 -5.59
N ASP A 247 20.11 11.14 -4.53
CA ASP A 247 21.43 10.99 -3.91
C ASP A 247 21.67 9.57 -3.40
N THR A 248 20.62 8.95 -2.84
CA THR A 248 20.68 7.56 -2.36
C THR A 248 20.79 6.58 -3.52
N PHE A 249 20.04 6.79 -4.59
CA PHE A 249 20.07 5.96 -5.78
C PHE A 249 21.44 5.96 -6.45
N ASP A 250 22.03 7.14 -6.66
CA ASP A 250 23.36 7.30 -7.26
C ASP A 250 24.42 6.61 -6.40
N ARG A 251 24.39 6.84 -5.08
CA ARG A 251 25.32 6.19 -4.13
C ARG A 251 25.25 4.67 -4.15
N ILE A 252 24.05 4.09 -4.26
CA ILE A 252 23.89 2.62 -4.28
C ILE A 252 24.31 2.06 -5.64
N LYS A 253 23.98 2.75 -6.73
CA LYS A 253 24.35 2.32 -8.09
C LYS A 253 25.86 2.24 -8.28
N ASP A 254 26.60 3.22 -7.75
CA ASP A 254 28.07 3.21 -7.78
C ASP A 254 28.65 2.01 -7.00
N ALA A 255 28.00 1.60 -5.91
CA ALA A 255 28.41 0.43 -5.12
C ALA A 255 27.97 -0.90 -5.78
N GLU A 256 26.84 -0.91 -6.47
CA GLU A 256 26.26 -2.08 -7.11
C GLU A 256 27.20 -2.68 -8.15
N GLU A 257 27.83 -1.86 -9.00
CA GLU A 257 28.73 -2.36 -10.05
C GLU A 257 29.87 -3.22 -9.47
N VAL A 258 30.44 -2.76 -8.35
CA VAL A 258 31.49 -3.48 -7.62
C VAL A 258 30.95 -4.74 -6.94
N GLU A 259 29.76 -4.66 -6.35
CA GLU A 259 29.14 -5.80 -5.67
C GLU A 259 28.67 -6.89 -6.64
N VAL A 260 28.16 -6.53 -7.82
CA VAL A 260 27.78 -7.47 -8.87
C VAL A 260 29.03 -8.20 -9.38
N LEU A 261 30.13 -7.49 -9.61
CA LEU A 261 31.38 -8.11 -10.04
C LEU A 261 31.92 -9.05 -8.97
N ARG A 262 31.85 -8.64 -7.70
CA ARG A 262 32.23 -9.47 -6.54
C ARG A 262 31.34 -10.69 -6.39
N ASN A 263 30.02 -10.56 -6.55
CA ASN A 263 29.08 -11.67 -6.50
C ASN A 263 29.33 -12.67 -7.64
N LYS A 264 29.59 -12.20 -8.86
CA LYS A 264 29.98 -13.07 -9.98
C LYS A 264 31.26 -13.84 -9.68
N ALA A 265 32.29 -13.17 -9.17
CA ALA A 265 33.54 -13.84 -8.76
C ALA A 265 33.30 -14.87 -7.65
N ARG A 266 32.44 -14.55 -6.67
CA ARG A 266 32.09 -15.47 -5.58
C ARG A 266 31.33 -16.69 -6.08
N ILE A 267 30.34 -16.52 -6.96
CA ILE A 267 29.59 -17.62 -7.57
C ILE A 267 30.54 -18.54 -8.34
N ILE A 268 31.50 -17.98 -9.09
CA ILE A 268 32.51 -18.78 -9.81
C ILE A 268 33.34 -19.62 -8.83
N VAL A 269 33.79 -19.04 -7.71
CA VAL A 269 34.55 -19.75 -6.68
C VAL A 269 33.71 -20.83 -5.99
N ASP A 270 32.45 -20.52 -5.64
CA ASP A 270 31.53 -21.47 -5.01
C ASP A 270 31.21 -22.63 -5.98
N LEU A 271 31.03 -22.33 -7.26
CA LEU A 271 30.81 -23.35 -8.30
C LEU A 271 32.05 -24.23 -8.45
N GLN A 272 33.25 -23.65 -8.50
CA GLN A 272 34.51 -24.40 -8.52
C GLN A 272 34.67 -25.34 -7.30
N ALA A 273 34.21 -24.92 -6.12
CA ALA A 273 34.24 -25.75 -4.91
C ALA A 273 33.24 -26.93 -4.95
N LEU A 274 32.15 -26.80 -5.72
CA LEU A 274 31.14 -27.86 -5.91
C LEU A 274 31.48 -28.83 -7.05
N LEU A 275 32.39 -28.46 -7.95
CA LEU A 275 32.83 -29.34 -9.02
C LEU A 275 33.74 -30.46 -8.48
N ALA A 276 33.49 -31.69 -8.94
CA ALA A 276 34.36 -32.82 -8.66
C ALA A 276 35.78 -32.57 -9.23
N PRO A 277 36.85 -33.08 -8.58
CA PRO A 277 38.24 -32.72 -8.91
C PRO A 277 38.64 -33.02 -10.36
N TRP A 278 38.05 -34.04 -10.99
CA TRP A 278 38.29 -34.37 -12.39
C TRP A 278 37.64 -33.39 -13.37
N ALA A 279 36.45 -32.85 -13.04
CA ALA A 279 35.75 -31.86 -13.85
C ALA A 279 36.38 -30.46 -13.68
N ALA A 280 36.86 -30.14 -12.48
CA ALA A 280 37.67 -28.96 -12.22
C ALA A 280 38.97 -28.99 -13.06
N ALA A 281 39.68 -30.12 -13.10
CA ALA A 281 40.90 -30.28 -13.90
C ALA A 281 40.65 -30.13 -15.41
N ALA A 282 39.54 -30.68 -15.91
CA ALA A 282 39.15 -30.54 -17.32
C ALA A 282 38.80 -29.09 -17.69
N LEU A 283 38.06 -28.38 -16.83
CA LEU A 283 37.71 -26.97 -17.03
C LEU A 283 38.96 -26.07 -16.98
N GLN A 284 39.88 -26.33 -16.05
CA GLN A 284 41.11 -25.58 -15.89
C GLN A 284 42.04 -25.76 -17.10
N ALA A 285 42.15 -26.98 -17.65
CA ALA A 285 42.90 -27.23 -18.88
C ALA A 285 42.31 -26.48 -20.09
N HIS A 286 40.98 -26.37 -20.19
CA HIS A 286 40.32 -25.72 -21.31
C HIS A 286 40.32 -24.18 -21.21
N VAL A 287 40.17 -23.62 -20.01
CA VAL A 287 40.07 -22.17 -19.78
C VAL A 287 41.43 -21.50 -19.59
N LEU A 288 42.38 -22.12 -18.86
CA LEU A 288 43.69 -21.52 -18.60
C LEU A 288 44.76 -21.89 -19.65
N GLY A 289 44.58 -22.98 -20.41
CA GLY A 289 45.52 -23.41 -21.45
C GLY A 289 45.96 -22.30 -22.42
N PRO A 290 45.04 -21.43 -22.88
CA PRO A 290 45.39 -20.30 -23.76
C PRO A 290 46.05 -19.11 -23.06
N PHE A 291 45.97 -18.95 -21.74
CA PHE A 291 46.47 -17.74 -21.05
C PHE A 291 47.77 -17.96 -20.27
N ILE A 292 48.10 -19.22 -19.95
CA ILE A 292 49.35 -19.55 -19.26
C ILE A 292 50.58 -19.25 -20.14
N HIS A 293 50.48 -19.39 -21.47
CA HIS A 293 51.60 -19.11 -22.37
C HIS A 293 51.95 -17.62 -22.47
N THR A 294 51.04 -16.72 -22.06
CA THR A 294 51.21 -15.26 -22.19
C THR A 294 51.82 -14.65 -20.92
N LEU A 295 51.59 -15.23 -19.74
CA LEU A 295 52.21 -14.83 -18.48
C LEU A 295 53.62 -15.40 -18.27
N SER A 296 53.99 -16.43 -19.04
CA SER A 296 55.32 -17.05 -18.97
C SER A 296 56.34 -16.43 -19.92
N ARG A 297 56.04 -15.30 -20.57
CA ARG A 297 57.04 -14.58 -21.37
C ARG A 297 57.82 -13.68 -20.40
N PRO A 298 59.07 -14.04 -20.02
CA PRO A 298 59.89 -13.11 -19.28
C PRO A 298 60.09 -11.88 -20.16
N GLU A 299 59.90 -10.68 -19.62
CA GLU A 299 60.26 -9.47 -20.35
C GLU A 299 61.73 -9.59 -20.77
N PRO A 300 62.05 -9.54 -22.08
CA PRO A 300 63.42 -9.39 -22.49
C PRO A 300 63.87 -8.01 -22.00
N GLY A 301 64.64 -8.02 -20.92
CA GLY A 301 65.17 -6.82 -20.31
C GLY A 301 65.92 -5.94 -21.31
N SER A 302 65.80 -4.64 -21.05
CA SER A 302 66.90 -3.66 -21.09
C SER A 302 68.30 -4.24 -21.20
#